data_AF-A0A847WRQ4-F1
#
_entry.id   AF-A0A847WRQ4-F1
#
_cell.length_a   1.000
_cell.length_b   1.000
_cell.length_c   1.000
_cell.angle_alpha   90.00
_cell.angle_beta   90.00
_cell.angle_gamma   90.00
#
_symmetry.space_group_name_H-M   'P 1'
#
loop_
_entity.id
_entity.type
_entity.pdbx_description
1 polymer ?
#
loop_
_entity_poly.entity_id
_entity_poly.type
_entity_poly.pdbx_seq_one_letter_code
_entity_poly.pdbx_strand_id
1 'polypeptide(L)'
;VHRLIRTYLIEGKVDENIQNHWKAKLPEIAKHTSERERIAVDAERETDDLKKAEYMLDKIGEEFDGVISSVTNFGIFVELENTVEGLVHVTDLTDDYYNFDERSYAMIGERTGNVFRIGDAITIKVADVNLEEHSVDFEVVGMKQKARRKAYAKQDKPKSQGKSQVKNKKQGKKLKPPKAKMTRKRK
;
A
#
# COMPACT_ATOMS: atom_id res chain seq x y z
N VAL A 1 9.42 -1.82 -33.84
CA VAL A 1 10.84 -2.28 -33.76
C VAL A 1 11.28 -3.11 -34.97
N HIS A 2 10.69 -4.28 -35.26
CA HIS A 2 11.20 -5.23 -36.29
C HIS A 2 11.53 -4.62 -37.68
N ARG A 3 10.75 -3.65 -38.16
CA ARG A 3 11.01 -2.97 -39.45
C ARG A 3 12.40 -2.31 -39.50
N LEU A 4 12.80 -1.60 -38.45
CA LEU A 4 14.10 -0.93 -38.37
C LEU A 4 15.27 -1.92 -38.28
N ILE A 5 15.08 -3.02 -37.54
CA ILE A 5 16.07 -4.11 -37.46
C ILE A 5 16.31 -4.69 -38.86
N ARG A 6 15.26 -4.95 -39.64
CA ARG A 6 15.41 -5.41 -41.03
C ARG A 6 16.20 -4.41 -41.88
N THR A 7 15.82 -3.13 -41.87
CA THR A 7 16.47 -2.11 -42.71
C THR A 7 17.95 -1.90 -42.38
N TYR A 8 18.32 -1.85 -41.09
CA TYR A 8 19.70 -1.59 -40.69
C TYR A 8 20.58 -2.84 -40.63
N LEU A 9 20.07 -3.98 -40.14
CA LEU A 9 20.88 -5.16 -39.83
C LEU A 9 20.83 -6.25 -40.92
N ILE A 10 19.72 -6.35 -41.67
CA ILE A 10 19.54 -7.36 -42.72
C ILE A 10 19.80 -6.77 -44.12
N GLU A 11 19.25 -5.58 -44.39
CA GLU A 11 19.43 -4.90 -45.68
C GLU A 11 20.71 -4.04 -45.74
N GLY A 12 21.38 -3.80 -44.61
CA GLY A 12 22.60 -2.99 -44.54
C GLY A 12 22.43 -1.51 -44.90
N LYS A 13 21.20 -1.01 -44.98
CA LYS A 13 20.88 0.36 -45.44
C LYS A 13 20.97 1.36 -44.29
N VAL A 14 22.20 1.71 -43.93
CA VAL A 14 22.51 2.63 -42.81
C VAL A 14 22.64 4.10 -43.28
N ASP A 15 22.17 4.42 -44.49
CA ASP A 15 22.31 5.73 -45.12
C ASP A 15 21.79 6.87 -44.24
N GLU A 16 22.52 8.00 -44.24
CA GLU A 16 22.21 9.18 -43.43
C GLU A 16 20.81 9.76 -43.74
N ASN A 17 20.36 9.65 -45.00
CA ASN A 17 19.00 10.00 -45.44
C ASN A 17 17.92 9.13 -44.78
N ILE A 18 18.16 7.82 -44.63
CA ILE A 18 17.22 6.87 -44.01
C ILE A 18 17.18 7.11 -42.51
N GLN A 19 18.34 7.34 -41.88
CA GLN A 19 18.41 7.70 -40.47
C GLN A 19 17.66 9.01 -40.18
N ASN A 20 17.88 10.06 -40.97
CA ASN A 20 17.20 11.35 -40.80
C ASN A 20 15.68 11.25 -41.02
N HIS A 21 15.23 10.45 -41.99
CA HIS A 21 13.80 10.18 -42.20
C HIS A 21 13.13 9.56 -40.96
N TRP A 22 13.75 8.53 -40.37
CA TRP A 22 13.21 7.90 -39.17
C TRP A 22 13.39 8.76 -37.93
N LYS A 23 14.49 9.51 -37.79
CA LYS A 23 14.72 10.46 -36.69
C LYS A 23 13.67 11.57 -36.64
N ALA A 24 13.18 12.03 -37.80
CA ALA A 24 12.09 12.99 -37.88
C ALA A 24 10.72 12.39 -37.50
N LYS A 25 10.44 11.13 -37.91
CA LYS A 25 9.13 10.49 -37.69
C LYS A 25 8.96 9.76 -36.37
N LEU A 26 10.04 9.23 -35.79
CA LEU A 26 9.97 8.43 -34.56
C LEU A 26 9.39 9.19 -33.35
N PRO A 27 9.66 10.49 -33.12
CA PRO A 27 9.04 11.23 -32.02
C PRO A 27 7.51 11.29 -32.10
N GLU A 28 6.96 11.52 -33.29
CA GLU A 28 5.51 11.54 -33.54
C GLU A 28 4.90 10.15 -33.34
N ILE A 29 5.51 9.11 -33.91
CA ILE A 29 5.05 7.72 -33.78
C ILE A 29 5.11 7.27 -32.31
N ALA A 30 6.17 7.61 -31.58
CA ALA A 30 6.30 7.28 -30.16
C ALA A 30 5.22 7.97 -29.33
N LYS A 31 5.01 9.29 -29.54
CA LYS A 31 3.92 10.04 -28.88
C LYS A 31 2.55 9.40 -29.16
N HIS A 32 2.23 9.15 -30.43
CA HIS A 32 0.95 8.54 -30.81
C HIS A 32 0.76 7.15 -30.19
N THR A 33 1.81 6.32 -30.17
CA THR A 33 1.75 4.97 -29.57
C THR A 33 1.50 5.07 -28.07
N SER A 34 2.20 5.95 -27.34
CA SER A 34 1.99 6.16 -25.90
C SER A 34 0.62 6.76 -25.57
N GLU A 35 0.06 7.59 -26.45
CA GLU A 35 -1.31 8.11 -26.30
C GLU A 35 -2.35 7.01 -26.53
N ARG A 36 -2.16 6.19 -27.57
CA ARG A 36 -3.04 5.04 -27.86
C ARG A 36 -2.98 3.95 -26.79
N GLU A 37 -1.80 3.70 -26.22
CA GLU A 37 -1.60 2.76 -25.11
C GLU A 37 -2.39 3.19 -23.87
N ARG A 38 -2.33 4.46 -23.47
CA ARG A 38 -3.15 4.98 -22.36
C ARG A 38 -4.65 4.84 -22.63
N ILE A 39 -5.11 5.28 -23.80
CA ILE A 39 -6.53 5.16 -24.19
C ILE A 39 -7.01 3.71 -24.19
N ALA A 40 -6.16 2.75 -24.59
CA ALA A 40 -6.51 1.34 -24.54
C ALA A 40 -6.64 0.83 -23.09
N VAL A 41 -5.68 1.15 -22.22
CA VAL A 41 -5.72 0.78 -20.79
C VAL A 41 -6.91 1.41 -20.06
N ASP A 42 -7.24 2.67 -20.38
CA ASP A 42 -8.39 3.35 -19.77
C ASP A 42 -9.71 2.70 -20.21
N ALA A 43 -9.85 2.31 -21.48
CA ALA A 43 -11.02 1.59 -22.00
C ALA A 43 -11.13 0.13 -21.51
N GLU A 44 -9.99 -0.55 -21.28
CA GLU A 44 -9.95 -1.88 -20.65
C GLU A 44 -10.49 -1.79 -19.21
N ARG A 45 -10.03 -0.82 -18.41
CA ARG A 45 -10.53 -0.57 -17.05
C ARG A 45 -12.00 -0.23 -17.02
N GLU A 46 -12.46 0.69 -17.86
CA GLU A 46 -13.88 1.06 -17.96
C GLU A 46 -14.77 -0.16 -18.29
N THR A 47 -14.27 -1.08 -19.12
CA THR A 47 -14.96 -2.33 -19.44
C THR A 47 -14.98 -3.30 -18.25
N ASP A 48 -13.85 -3.44 -17.54
CA ASP A 48 -13.76 -4.28 -16.34
C ASP A 48 -14.68 -3.76 -15.23
N ASP A 49 -14.70 -2.44 -14.98
CA ASP A 49 -15.51 -1.82 -13.94
C ASP A 49 -17.01 -1.90 -14.25
N LEU A 50 -17.42 -1.69 -15.50
CA LEU A 50 -18.79 -1.97 -15.96
C LEU A 50 -19.18 -3.44 -15.70
N LYS A 51 -18.29 -4.40 -15.95
CA LYS A 51 -18.58 -5.83 -15.76
C LYS A 51 -18.55 -6.27 -14.30
N LYS A 52 -17.73 -5.62 -13.46
CA LYS A 52 -17.79 -5.76 -12.00
C LYS A 52 -19.10 -5.22 -11.45
N ALA A 53 -19.55 -4.05 -11.90
CA ALA A 53 -20.86 -3.49 -11.52
C ALA A 53 -22.00 -4.43 -11.96
N GLU A 54 -22.02 -4.88 -13.22
CA GLU A 54 -23.03 -5.83 -13.72
C GLU A 54 -23.06 -7.13 -12.88
N TYR A 55 -21.89 -7.63 -12.44
CA TYR A 55 -21.79 -8.80 -11.56
C TYR A 55 -22.34 -8.57 -10.15
N MET A 56 -22.37 -7.33 -9.65
CA MET A 56 -22.86 -7.02 -8.28
C MET A 56 -24.37 -6.76 -8.22
N LEU A 57 -25.06 -6.61 -9.35
CA LEU A 57 -26.50 -6.33 -9.39
C LEU A 57 -27.37 -7.38 -8.68
N ASP A 58 -27.00 -8.67 -8.78
CA ASP A 58 -27.70 -9.76 -8.08
C ASP A 58 -27.17 -9.98 -6.66
N LYS A 59 -26.21 -9.17 -6.19
CA LYS A 59 -25.58 -9.23 -4.86
C LYS A 59 -26.04 -8.10 -3.94
N ILE A 60 -26.93 -7.21 -4.39
CA ILE A 60 -27.49 -6.12 -3.57
C ILE A 60 -28.11 -6.69 -2.29
N GLY A 61 -27.66 -6.19 -1.14
CA GLY A 61 -28.07 -6.65 0.18
C GLY A 61 -27.24 -7.80 0.77
N GLU A 62 -26.33 -8.43 0.01
CA GLU A 62 -25.39 -9.44 0.54
C GLU A 62 -24.22 -8.77 1.29
N GLU A 63 -23.69 -9.46 2.31
CA GLU A 63 -22.54 -9.01 3.12
C GLU A 63 -21.24 -9.64 2.61
N PHE A 64 -20.19 -8.84 2.46
CA PHE A 64 -18.87 -9.28 2.03
C PHE A 64 -17.76 -8.77 2.93
N ASP A 65 -16.69 -9.57 3.03
CA ASP A 65 -15.43 -9.12 3.61
C ASP A 65 -14.56 -8.46 2.54
N GLY A 66 -14.04 -7.28 2.87
CA GLY A 66 -13.16 -6.52 2.00
C GLY A 66 -11.99 -5.89 2.75
N VAL A 67 -11.11 -5.25 1.98
CA VAL A 67 -9.95 -4.51 2.47
C VAL A 67 -10.04 -3.08 1.94
N ILE A 68 -9.74 -2.10 2.79
CA ILE A 68 -9.73 -0.70 2.37
C ILE A 68 -8.58 -0.47 1.38
N SER A 69 -8.91 -0.19 0.12
CA SER A 69 -7.96 0.08 -0.97
C SER A 69 -7.51 1.55 -0.97
N SER A 70 -8.41 2.47 -0.65
CA SER A 70 -8.15 3.91 -0.59
C SER A 70 -9.07 4.62 0.40
N VAL A 71 -8.66 5.81 0.86
CA VAL A 71 -9.44 6.67 1.75
C VAL A 71 -9.36 8.11 1.20
N THR A 72 -10.50 8.79 1.13
CA THR A 72 -10.62 10.18 0.67
C THR A 72 -11.40 11.01 1.69
N ASN A 73 -11.53 12.32 1.45
CA ASN A 73 -12.33 13.21 2.29
C ASN A 73 -13.84 12.92 2.25
N PHE A 74 -14.33 12.20 1.23
CA PHE A 74 -15.76 11.95 1.01
C PHE A 74 -16.17 10.50 1.28
N GLY A 75 -15.20 9.57 1.41
CA GLY A 75 -15.51 8.17 1.61
C GLY A 75 -14.30 7.24 1.68
N ILE A 76 -14.60 5.95 1.69
CA ILE A 76 -13.64 4.85 1.79
C ILE A 76 -13.88 3.92 0.60
N PHE A 77 -12.82 3.62 -0.16
CA PHE A 77 -12.90 2.58 -1.18
C PHE A 77 -12.52 1.24 -0.56
N VAL A 78 -13.37 0.24 -0.78
CA VAL A 78 -13.19 -1.13 -0.28
C VAL A 78 -13.08 -2.07 -1.47
N GLU A 79 -12.00 -2.83 -1.52
CA GLU A 79 -11.77 -3.91 -2.49
C GLU A 79 -12.17 -5.25 -1.86
N LEU A 80 -12.98 -6.01 -2.59
CA LEU A 80 -13.44 -7.35 -2.20
C LEU A 80 -12.49 -8.43 -2.74
N GLU A 81 -12.56 -9.67 -2.20
CA GLU A 81 -11.71 -10.78 -2.67
C GLU A 81 -11.88 -11.13 -4.17
N ASN A 82 -13.00 -10.73 -4.79
CA ASN A 82 -13.27 -10.86 -6.22
C ASN A 82 -12.79 -9.67 -7.07
N THR A 83 -11.97 -8.76 -6.52
CA THR A 83 -11.42 -7.54 -7.17
C THR A 83 -12.46 -6.49 -7.59
N VAL A 84 -13.68 -6.60 -7.05
CA VAL A 84 -14.67 -5.52 -7.11
C VAL A 84 -14.26 -4.44 -6.11
N GLU A 85 -14.17 -3.20 -6.58
CA GLU A 85 -14.03 -2.02 -5.74
C GLU A 85 -15.40 -1.33 -5.62
N GLY A 86 -15.68 -0.78 -4.44
CA GLY A 86 -16.89 0.01 -4.19
C GLY A 86 -16.66 1.08 -3.13
N LEU A 87 -17.55 2.07 -3.10
CA LEU A 87 -17.46 3.26 -2.26
C LEU A 87 -18.37 3.14 -1.05
N VAL A 88 -17.81 3.36 0.15
CA VAL A 88 -18.58 3.73 1.35
C VAL A 88 -18.56 5.25 1.43
N HIS A 89 -19.71 5.92 1.35
CA HIS A 89 -19.75 7.37 1.53
C HIS A 89 -19.65 7.74 3.01
N VAL A 90 -19.03 8.89 3.34
CA VAL A 90 -18.84 9.33 4.72
C VAL A 90 -20.17 9.58 5.47
N THR A 91 -21.26 9.82 4.73
CA THR A 91 -22.62 9.95 5.30
C THR A 91 -23.14 8.64 5.90
N ASP A 92 -22.74 7.50 5.35
CA ASP A 92 -23.23 6.18 5.76
C ASP A 92 -22.49 5.66 7.01
N LEU A 93 -21.34 6.28 7.32
CA LEU A 93 -20.62 6.13 8.58
C LEU A 93 -21.34 6.84 9.74
N THR A 94 -22.53 6.36 10.07
CA THR A 94 -23.44 6.96 11.06
C THR A 94 -22.97 6.88 12.52
N ASP A 95 -21.85 6.20 12.81
CA ASP A 95 -21.36 5.98 14.17
C ASP A 95 -20.54 7.16 14.74
N ASP A 96 -19.96 8.01 13.89
CA ASP A 96 -19.12 9.13 14.33
C ASP A 96 -18.99 10.26 13.30
N TYR A 97 -18.42 11.39 13.71
CA TYR A 97 -17.91 12.40 12.80
C TYR A 97 -16.46 12.06 12.40
N TYR A 98 -16.25 11.73 11.12
CA TYR A 98 -14.96 11.31 10.60
C TYR A 98 -14.19 12.47 9.95
N ASN A 99 -12.97 12.69 10.42
CA ASN A 99 -12.01 13.58 9.79
C ASN A 99 -10.98 12.78 8.99
N PHE A 100 -10.69 13.20 7.77
CA PHE A 100 -9.61 12.65 6.96
C PHE A 100 -8.25 13.25 7.34
N ASP A 101 -7.28 12.40 7.68
CA ASP A 101 -5.87 12.76 7.84
C ASP A 101 -5.06 12.30 6.63
N GLU A 102 -4.76 13.24 5.74
CA GLU A 102 -3.94 13.06 4.54
C GLU A 102 -2.56 12.46 4.84
N ARG A 103 -1.98 12.70 6.03
CA ARG A 103 -0.65 12.19 6.38
C ARG A 103 -0.63 10.71 6.71
N SER A 104 -1.76 10.15 7.14
CA SER A 104 -1.88 8.74 7.51
C SER A 104 -2.81 7.93 6.59
N TYR A 105 -3.39 8.57 5.57
CA TYR A 105 -4.38 8.01 4.66
C TYR A 105 -5.48 7.27 5.42
N ALA A 106 -6.08 7.99 6.38
CA ALA A 106 -7.01 7.45 7.34
C ALA A 106 -8.16 8.41 7.62
N MET A 107 -9.36 7.86 7.82
CA MET A 107 -10.45 8.58 8.47
C MET A 107 -10.49 8.22 9.96
N ILE A 108 -10.51 9.26 10.80
CA ILE A 108 -10.47 9.16 12.26
C ILE A 108 -11.77 9.75 12.81
N GLY A 109 -12.54 8.94 13.54
CA GLY A 109 -13.74 9.37 14.24
C GLY A 109 -13.41 10.17 15.50
N GLU A 110 -14.03 11.34 15.68
CA GLU A 110 -13.75 12.23 16.82
C GLU A 110 -14.22 11.68 18.18
N ARG A 111 -15.36 11.00 18.24
CA ARG A 111 -16.02 10.59 19.50
C ARG A 111 -15.69 9.15 19.90
N THR A 112 -15.64 8.25 18.92
CA THR A 112 -15.39 6.82 19.06
C THR A 112 -13.89 6.50 19.07
N GLY A 113 -13.09 7.30 18.37
CA GLY A 113 -11.70 6.98 18.07
C GLY A 113 -11.55 5.80 17.09
N ASN A 114 -12.61 5.41 16.37
CA ASN A 114 -12.53 4.47 15.26
C ASN A 114 -11.61 5.05 14.19
N VAL A 115 -10.76 4.20 13.59
CA VAL A 115 -9.86 4.62 12.52
C VAL A 115 -9.94 3.63 11.38
N PHE A 116 -10.37 4.11 10.23
CA PHE A 116 -10.33 3.41 8.96
C PHE A 116 -9.03 3.77 8.24
N ARG A 117 -8.17 2.80 7.93
CA ARG A 117 -6.92 3.01 7.19
C ARG A 117 -6.84 2.10 5.98
N ILE A 118 -6.10 2.53 4.97
CA ILE A 118 -5.66 1.66 3.89
C ILE A 118 -5.05 0.34 4.42
N GLY A 119 -5.53 -0.80 3.92
CA GLY A 119 -5.13 -2.13 4.38
C GLY A 119 -5.75 -2.59 5.71
N ASP A 120 -6.79 -1.93 6.21
CA ASP A 120 -7.68 -2.49 7.25
C ASP A 120 -8.76 -3.39 6.60
N ALA A 121 -9.11 -4.47 7.29
CA ALA A 121 -10.17 -5.39 6.86
C ALA A 121 -11.51 -4.98 7.48
N ILE A 122 -12.56 -4.99 6.66
CA ILE A 122 -13.88 -4.45 6.98
C ILE A 122 -14.95 -5.39 6.40
N THR A 123 -16.08 -5.52 7.10
CA THR A 123 -17.25 -6.24 6.58
C THR A 123 -18.27 -5.21 6.12
N ILE A 124 -18.56 -5.23 4.82
CA ILE A 124 -19.48 -4.32 4.14
C ILE A 124 -20.72 -5.08 3.68
N LYS A 125 -21.73 -4.32 3.26
CA LYS A 125 -22.91 -4.82 2.58
C LYS A 125 -23.14 -4.02 1.31
N VAL A 126 -23.55 -4.69 0.24
CA VAL A 126 -23.89 -4.04 -1.03
C VAL A 126 -25.17 -3.22 -0.84
N ALA A 127 -25.09 -1.90 -1.01
CA ALA A 127 -26.21 -0.99 -0.80
C ALA A 127 -26.95 -0.72 -2.11
N ASP A 128 -26.22 -0.29 -3.15
CA ASP A 128 -26.74 -0.07 -4.49
C ASP A 128 -25.65 -0.28 -5.55
N VAL A 129 -26.03 -0.36 -6.83
CA VAL A 129 -25.13 -0.53 -7.97
C VAL A 129 -25.59 0.35 -9.13
N ASN A 130 -24.75 1.31 -9.53
CA ASN A 130 -25.03 2.20 -10.64
C ASN A 130 -24.30 1.76 -11.92
N LEU A 131 -25.05 1.14 -12.83
CA LEU A 131 -24.58 0.72 -14.15
C LEU A 131 -24.19 1.87 -15.09
N GLU A 132 -24.69 3.09 -14.90
CA GLU A 132 -24.34 4.24 -15.76
C GLU A 132 -23.02 4.92 -15.33
N GLU A 133 -22.68 4.85 -14.04
CA GLU A 133 -21.44 5.39 -13.48
C GLU A 133 -20.36 4.32 -13.24
N HIS A 134 -20.67 3.05 -13.54
CA HIS A 134 -19.84 1.87 -13.26
C HIS A 134 -19.43 1.74 -11.79
N SER A 135 -20.27 2.23 -10.88
CA SER A 135 -19.99 2.32 -9.43
C SER A 135 -20.83 1.33 -8.62
N VAL A 136 -20.28 0.94 -7.46
CA VAL A 136 -20.93 0.07 -6.47
C VAL A 136 -20.85 0.77 -5.13
N ASP A 137 -22.00 0.96 -4.48
CA ASP A 137 -22.09 1.62 -3.18
C ASP A 137 -22.19 0.59 -2.06
N PHE A 138 -21.47 0.83 -0.97
CA PHE A 138 -21.31 -0.07 0.17
C PHE A 138 -21.70 0.59 1.50
N GLU A 139 -22.46 -0.13 2.30
CA GLU A 139 -22.73 0.18 3.71
C GLU A 139 -21.74 -0.57 4.62
N VAL A 140 -21.28 0.05 5.71
CA VAL A 140 -20.44 -0.63 6.71
C VAL A 140 -21.32 -1.37 7.72
N VAL A 141 -21.23 -2.70 7.75
CA VAL A 141 -21.91 -3.52 8.75
C VAL A 141 -21.06 -3.69 10.00
N GLY A 142 -19.73 -3.82 9.84
CA GLY A 142 -18.85 -3.96 11.00
C GLY A 142 -17.36 -3.87 10.69
N MET A 143 -16.61 -3.30 11.63
CA MET A 143 -15.15 -3.32 11.61
C MET A 143 -14.64 -4.59 12.30
N LYS A 144 -13.90 -5.44 11.58
CA LYS A 144 -13.12 -6.52 12.19
C LYS A 144 -11.95 -5.92 12.96
N GLN A 145 -12.17 -5.62 14.25
CA GLN A 145 -11.13 -5.04 15.10
C GLN A 145 -9.85 -5.88 15.02
N LYS A 146 -8.78 -5.29 14.47
CA LYS A 146 -7.45 -5.90 14.45
C LYS A 146 -7.11 -6.33 15.87
N ALA A 147 -7.01 -7.63 16.09
CA ALA A 147 -6.63 -8.21 17.38
C ALA A 147 -5.37 -7.50 17.85
N ARG A 148 -5.50 -6.66 18.90
CA ARG A 148 -4.44 -5.76 19.37
C ARG A 148 -3.13 -6.53 19.39
N ARG A 149 -2.20 -6.20 18.48
CA ARG A 149 -0.85 -6.78 18.46
C ARG A 149 -0.32 -6.66 19.88
N LYS A 150 -0.24 -7.80 20.60
CA LYS A 150 0.15 -7.80 22.01
C LYS A 150 1.46 -7.05 22.10
N ALA A 151 1.43 -5.88 22.74
CA ALA A 151 2.63 -5.06 22.91
C ALA A 151 3.70 -5.96 23.51
N TYR A 152 4.86 -6.04 22.84
CA TYR A 152 5.92 -6.99 23.20
C TYR A 152 6.16 -6.94 24.71
N ALA A 153 5.75 -8.00 25.40
CA ALA A 153 6.02 -8.14 26.82
C ALA A 153 7.54 -8.11 26.97
N LYS A 154 8.06 -7.11 27.70
CA LYS A 154 9.49 -7.00 27.99
C LYS A 154 9.94 -8.34 28.57
N GLN A 155 10.77 -9.07 27.83
CA GLN A 155 11.29 -10.35 28.29
C GLN A 155 12.11 -10.12 29.56
N ASP A 156 11.60 -10.63 30.68
CA ASP A 156 12.37 -10.72 31.91
C ASP A 156 13.65 -11.53 31.65
N LYS A 157 14.80 -10.95 31.95
CA LYS A 157 16.08 -11.66 31.85
C LYS A 157 16.11 -12.77 32.91
N PRO A 158 16.28 -14.04 32.54
CA PRO A 158 16.38 -15.11 33.54
C PRO A 158 17.64 -14.91 34.39
N LYS A 159 17.46 -14.83 35.71
CA LYS A 159 18.57 -14.83 36.68
C LYS A 159 19.27 -16.19 36.61
N SER A 160 20.52 -16.21 36.14
CA SER A 160 21.35 -17.42 36.14
C SER A 160 21.74 -17.82 37.56
N GLN A 161 21.05 -18.81 38.13
CA GLN A 161 21.56 -19.55 39.28
C GLN A 161 22.46 -20.70 38.81
N GLY A 162 23.77 -20.54 38.95
CA GLY A 162 24.75 -21.61 38.78
C GLY A 162 25.49 -21.85 40.10
N LYS A 163 25.35 -23.03 40.70
CA LYS A 163 26.02 -23.40 41.95
C LYS A 163 27.48 -23.82 41.74
N SER A 164 28.27 -23.49 42.76
CA SER A 164 29.69 -23.77 43.03
C SER A 164 30.24 -25.16 42.64
N GLN A 165 31.51 -25.20 42.19
CA GLN A 165 32.53 -26.15 42.67
C GLN A 165 34.00 -25.70 42.37
N VAL A 166 34.69 -25.18 43.41
CA VAL A 166 35.97 -25.66 44.00
C VAL A 166 36.96 -26.37 43.03
N LYS A 167 38.26 -26.03 42.85
CA LYS A 167 39.35 -25.81 43.85
C LYS A 167 40.65 -25.23 43.22
N ASN A 168 41.43 -24.45 44.00
CA ASN A 168 42.91 -24.26 43.98
C ASN A 168 43.63 -23.98 42.63
N LYS A 169 44.49 -22.96 42.47
CA LYS A 169 45.48 -22.30 43.38
C LYS A 169 45.79 -20.87 42.84
N LYS A 170 46.84 -20.08 43.18
CA LYS A 170 48.12 -20.32 43.89
C LYS A 170 48.56 -19.12 44.77
N GLN A 171 49.33 -18.18 44.20
CA GLN A 171 50.14 -17.09 44.78
C GLN A 171 50.41 -16.11 43.61
N GLY A 172 50.44 -14.78 43.72
CA GLY A 172 50.26 -13.89 44.86
C GLY A 172 51.25 -12.71 44.81
N LYS A 173 50.77 -11.46 44.80
CA LYS A 173 51.47 -10.26 45.30
C LYS A 173 50.55 -9.04 45.28
N LYS A 174 50.69 -8.19 46.30
CA LYS A 174 50.09 -6.84 46.35
C LYS A 174 50.75 -5.95 45.30
N LEU A 175 50.04 -4.95 44.79
CA LEU A 175 50.47 -3.53 44.83
C LEU A 175 49.29 -2.59 44.54
N LYS A 176 49.35 -1.38 45.12
CA LYS A 176 48.31 -0.33 45.08
C LYS A 176 48.64 0.72 43.98
N PRO A 177 47.70 1.62 43.62
CA PRO A 177 47.75 2.40 42.37
C PRO A 177 48.39 3.79 42.51
N PRO A 178 48.65 4.46 41.36
CA PRO A 178 48.37 5.89 41.18
C PRO A 178 47.43 6.11 39.97
N LYS A 179 46.28 6.78 40.08
CA LYS A 179 46.05 8.24 40.25
C LYS A 179 46.53 9.14 39.10
N ALA A 180 45.52 9.68 38.39
CA ALA A 180 45.42 11.02 37.79
C ALA A 180 46.30 11.39 36.57
N LYS A 181 45.63 11.87 35.50
CA LYS A 181 45.45 13.32 35.32
C LYS A 181 44.30 13.68 34.37
N MET A 182 43.74 14.86 34.61
CA MET A 182 42.64 15.50 33.88
C MET A 182 43.22 16.56 32.94
N THR A 183 42.86 16.56 31.66
CA THR A 183 43.00 17.73 30.78
C THR A 183 41.85 17.85 29.79
N ARG A 184 41.04 18.91 29.97
CA ARG A 184 40.16 19.47 28.94
C ARG A 184 41.01 20.01 27.78
N LYS A 185 40.55 19.88 26.52
CA LYS A 185 40.04 21.01 25.70
C LYS A 185 39.82 20.63 24.24
N ARG A 186 38.64 21.00 23.73
CA ARG A 186 38.37 21.69 22.46
C ARG A 186 39.31 21.41 21.26
N LYS A 187 38.70 20.99 20.16
CA LYS A 187 38.34 21.97 19.14
C LYS A 187 36.87 21.76 18.74
#